data_AF-A0A182UCG3-F1
#
_entry.id   AF-A0A182UCG3-F1
#
_cell.length_a   1.000
_cell.length_b   1.000
_cell.length_c   1.000
_cell.angle_alpha   90.00
_cell.angle_beta   90.00
_cell.angle_gamma   90.00
#
_symmetry.space_group_name_H-M   'P 1'
#
loop_
_entity.id
_entity.type
_entity.pdbx_description
1 polymer ?
#
loop_
_entity_poly.entity_id
_entity_poly.type
_entity_poly.pdbx_seq_one_letter_code
_entity_poly.pdbx_strand_id
1 'polypeptide(L)'
;YWPYIDDALRKAAIERKVSLRLLISLWDHSRPSEEYFLHSLEALSNALTGVDIQIRRFIVPASDDQKKIPFGRVNHNKYMVTDNTAYIGTSNWSGDYFIDTAGIGLVISSFDTNGTIIQELQSVFERDWNSKYAVRLS
;
A
#
# COMPACT_ATOMS: atom_id res chain seq x y z
N TYR A 1 4.75 13.25 1.12
CA TYR A 1 5.98 12.93 0.38
C TYR A 1 7.00 12.33 1.33
N TRP A 2 7.64 11.22 0.96
CA TRP A 2 8.87 10.79 1.62
C TRP A 2 9.77 10.12 0.58
N PRO A 3 10.93 10.73 0.24
CA PRO A 3 11.70 10.34 -0.95
C PRO A 3 12.20 8.90 -0.88
N TYR A 4 12.58 8.39 0.29
CA TYR A 4 13.15 7.03 0.40
C TYR A 4 12.22 5.93 -0.11
N ILE A 5 10.92 5.97 0.24
CA ILE A 5 9.95 4.99 -0.29
C ILE A 5 9.58 5.34 -1.74
N ASP A 6 9.32 6.61 -2.04
CA ASP A 6 8.88 7.04 -3.38
C ASP A 6 9.92 6.66 -4.44
N ASP A 7 11.19 7.01 -4.20
CA ASP A 7 12.31 6.70 -5.09
C ASP A 7 12.54 5.20 -5.21
N ALA A 8 12.39 4.44 -4.12
CA ALA A 8 12.54 2.99 -4.15
C ALA A 8 11.46 2.32 -5.02
N LEU A 9 10.20 2.77 -4.93
CA LEU A 9 9.10 2.30 -5.76
C LEU A 9 9.33 2.66 -7.23
N ARG A 10 9.68 3.92 -7.53
CA ARG A 10 10.01 4.37 -8.89
C ARG A 10 11.15 3.55 -9.49
N LYS A 11 12.22 3.34 -8.73
CA LYS A 11 13.37 2.55 -9.15
C LYS A 11 12.99 1.10 -9.44
N ALA A 12 12.17 0.48 -8.59
CA ALA A 12 11.69 -0.88 -8.80
C ALA A 12 10.89 -1.01 -10.11
N ALA A 13 9.96 -0.09 -10.35
CA ALA A 13 9.12 -0.12 -11.54
C ALA A 13 9.89 0.23 -12.82
N ILE A 14 10.75 1.24 -12.79
CA ILE A 14 11.43 1.76 -13.98
C ILE A 14 12.61 0.87 -14.40
N GLU A 15 13.51 0.56 -13.46
CA GLU A 15 14.77 -0.13 -13.77
C GLU A 15 14.61 -1.64 -13.80
N ARG A 16 13.78 -2.18 -12.90
CA ARG A 16 13.61 -3.64 -12.74
C ARG A 16 12.31 -4.17 -13.33
N LYS A 17 11.44 -3.28 -13.83
CA LYS A 17 10.13 -3.64 -14.42
C LYS A 17 9.26 -4.47 -13.47
N VAL A 18 9.36 -4.19 -12.18
CA VAL A 18 8.49 -4.80 -11.17
C VAL A 18 7.09 -4.18 -11.29
N SER A 19 6.07 -5.02 -11.45
CA SER A 19 4.67 -4.59 -11.36
C SER A 19 4.33 -4.22 -9.92
N LEU A 20 3.83 -3.00 -9.71
CA LEU A 20 3.47 -2.48 -8.39
C LEU A 20 1.96 -2.32 -8.27
N ARG A 21 1.41 -2.80 -7.16
CA ARG A 21 0.02 -2.55 -6.76
C ARG A 21 -0.02 -1.92 -5.38
N LEU A 22 -0.51 -0.69 -5.29
CA LEU A 22 -0.62 0.06 -4.04
C LEU A 22 -2.09 0.19 -3.64
N LEU A 23 -2.45 -0.37 -2.49
CA LEU A 23 -3.79 -0.25 -1.91
C LEU A 23 -3.72 0.66 -0.69
N ILE A 24 -4.17 1.91 -0.85
CA ILE A 24 -3.97 2.98 0.14
C ILE A 24 -5.32 3.39 0.74
N SER A 25 -5.44 3.37 2.06
CA SER A 25 -6.68 3.81 2.72
C SER A 25 -7.03 5.27 2.40
N LEU A 26 -8.30 5.53 2.14
CA LEU A 26 -8.87 6.87 2.07
C LEU A 26 -9.95 7.00 3.14
N TRP A 27 -9.79 7.99 4.02
CA TRP A 27 -10.62 8.22 5.20
C TRP A 27 -10.48 9.67 5.64
N ASP A 28 -11.26 10.10 6.64
CA ASP A 28 -11.38 11.50 7.06
C ASP A 28 -10.07 12.16 7.54
N HIS A 29 -9.04 11.36 7.84
CA HIS A 29 -7.73 11.82 8.31
C HIS A 29 -6.61 11.67 7.26
N SER A 30 -6.92 11.23 6.04
CA SER A 30 -5.97 11.21 4.93
C SER A 30 -5.52 12.64 4.60
N ARG A 31 -4.22 12.84 4.39
CA ARG A 31 -3.71 14.17 4.01
C ARG A 31 -4.03 14.40 2.53
N PRO A 32 -4.66 15.53 2.14
CA PRO A 32 -4.97 15.80 0.72
C PRO A 32 -3.74 15.74 -0.20
N SER A 33 -2.57 16.09 0.33
CA SER A 33 -1.31 16.01 -0.41
C SER A 33 -0.93 14.61 -0.88
N GLU A 34 -1.44 13.55 -0.23
CA GLU A 34 -1.18 12.17 -0.62
C GLU A 34 -1.58 11.89 -2.08
N GLU A 35 -2.69 12.48 -2.53
CA GLU A 35 -3.19 12.27 -3.90
C GLU A 35 -2.16 12.68 -4.96
N TYR A 36 -1.46 13.81 -4.77
CA TYR A 36 -0.44 14.26 -5.73
C TYR A 36 0.70 13.26 -5.89
N PHE A 37 1.11 12.59 -4.80
CA PHE A 37 2.18 11.59 -4.85
C PHE A 37 1.70 10.30 -5.51
N LEU A 38 0.48 9.85 -5.20
CA LEU A 38 -0.09 8.66 -5.83
C LEU A 38 -0.29 8.86 -7.34
N HIS A 39 -0.88 9.98 -7.77
CA HIS A 39 -1.00 10.29 -9.20
C HIS A 39 0.37 10.43 -9.88
N SER A 40 1.37 10.99 -9.19
CA SER A 40 2.74 11.09 -9.73
C SER A 40 3.40 9.71 -9.95
N LEU A 41 3.07 8.72 -9.13
CA LEU A 41 3.52 7.33 -9.34
C LEU A 41 2.74 6.67 -10.49
N GLU A 42 1.41 6.73 -10.46
CA GLU A 42 0.56 6.08 -11.47
C GLU A 42 0.80 6.64 -12.88
N ALA A 43 1.09 7.93 -13.01
CA ALA A 43 1.41 8.57 -14.29
C ALA A 43 2.61 7.94 -15.01
N LEU A 44 3.54 7.28 -14.29
CA LEU A 44 4.69 6.61 -14.89
C LEU A 44 4.27 5.44 -15.80
N SER A 45 3.18 4.74 -15.47
CA SER A 45 2.66 3.63 -16.29
C SER A 45 2.22 4.11 -17.67
N ASN A 46 1.72 5.34 -17.76
CA ASN A 46 1.31 5.96 -19.02
C ASN A 46 2.49 6.59 -19.77
N ALA A 47 3.50 7.06 -19.05
CA ALA A 47 4.63 7.80 -19.62
C ALA A 47 5.77 6.89 -20.11
N LEU A 48 5.94 5.71 -19.53
CA LEU A 48 7.11 4.86 -19.75
C LEU A 48 6.71 3.43 -20.16
N THR A 49 7.22 2.97 -21.29
CA THR A 49 6.94 1.61 -21.78
C THR A 49 7.45 0.55 -20.80
N GLY A 50 6.58 -0.43 -20.52
CA GLY A 50 6.87 -1.55 -19.64
C GLY A 50 6.84 -1.23 -18.14
N VAL A 51 6.44 -0.02 -17.76
CA VAL A 51 6.19 0.33 -16.35
C VAL A 51 4.73 0.00 -16.01
N ASP A 52 4.52 -0.75 -14.94
CA ASP A 52 3.19 -1.14 -14.45
C ASP A 52 3.07 -0.78 -12.97
N ILE A 53 2.44 0.36 -12.71
CA ILE A 53 2.08 0.85 -11.38
C ILE A 53 0.58 1.08 -11.38
N GLN A 54 -0.12 0.38 -10.49
CA GLN A 54 -1.56 0.49 -10.30
C GLN A 54 -1.85 0.89 -8.87
N ILE A 55 -2.74 1.86 -8.70
CA ILE A 55 -3.08 2.37 -7.37
C ILE A 55 -4.59 2.34 -7.18
N ARG A 56 -5.01 1.92 -5.99
CA ARG A 56 -6.41 1.99 -5.57
C ARG A 56 -6.52 2.63 -4.20
N ARG A 57 -7.57 3.41 -4.00
CA ARG A 57 -8.01 3.84 -2.67
C ARG A 57 -8.87 2.74 -2.05
N PHE A 58 -8.64 2.45 -0.77
CA PHE A 58 -9.45 1.53 0.01
C PHE A 58 -10.35 2.30 0.97
N ILE A 59 -11.66 2.24 0.73
CA ILE A 59 -12.66 2.99 1.49
C ILE A 59 -13.48 2.02 2.34
N VAL A 60 -13.32 2.13 3.66
CA VAL A 60 -14.13 1.36 4.60
C VAL A 60 -15.48 2.06 4.77
N PRO A 61 -16.62 1.46 4.40
CA PRO A 61 -17.92 2.10 4.57
C PRO A 61 -18.23 2.31 6.06
N ALA A 62 -18.97 3.37 6.33
CA ALA A 62 -19.42 3.74 7.66
C ALA A 62 -20.85 4.28 7.60
N SER A 63 -21.72 3.78 8.48
CA SER A 63 -23.00 4.43 8.80
C SER A 63 -22.77 5.71 9.60
N ASP A 64 -23.80 6.56 9.73
CA ASP A 64 -23.69 7.81 10.48
C ASP A 64 -23.37 7.58 11.96
N ASP A 65 -23.86 6.48 12.56
CA ASP A 65 -23.48 6.10 13.93
C ASP A 65 -22.04 5.61 14.01
N GLN A 66 -21.55 4.88 13.00
CA GLN A 66 -20.15 4.42 12.97
C GLN A 66 -19.16 5.57 12.79
N LYS A 67 -19.54 6.63 12.06
CA LYS A 67 -18.72 7.85 11.92
C LYS A 67 -18.52 8.60 13.23
N LYS A 68 -19.40 8.40 14.22
CA LYS A 68 -19.25 9.00 15.57
C LYS A 68 -18.11 8.36 16.36
N ILE A 69 -17.58 7.20 15.94
CA ILE A 69 -16.46 6.52 16.59
C ILE A 69 -15.16 6.99 15.91
N PRO A 70 -14.36 7.86 16.55
CA PRO A 70 -13.16 8.39 15.94
C PRO A 70 -12.16 7.28 15.61
N PHE A 71 -11.51 7.40 14.47
CA PHE A 71 -10.47 6.48 13.99
C PHE A 71 -10.87 5.00 13.81
N GLY A 72 -12.14 4.64 14.00
CA GLY A 72 -12.59 3.25 13.95
C GLY A 72 -12.82 2.69 12.55
N ARG A 73 -12.84 3.54 11.51
CA ARG A 73 -13.26 3.19 10.15
C ARG A 73 -12.14 3.42 9.13
N VAL A 74 -11.09 2.60 9.22
CA VAL A 74 -9.94 2.67 8.32
C VAL A 74 -9.31 1.28 8.17
N ASN A 75 -8.79 0.95 6.98
CA ASN A 75 -7.88 -0.17 6.83
C ASN A 75 -6.48 0.28 7.29
N HIS A 76 -5.99 -0.27 8.38
CA HIS A 76 -4.77 0.19 9.04
C HIS A 76 -3.60 -0.81 8.91
N ASN A 77 -3.59 -1.55 7.81
CA ASN A 77 -2.54 -2.53 7.53
C ASN A 77 -1.21 -1.85 7.17
N LYS A 78 -0.08 -2.42 7.62
CA LYS A 78 1.26 -2.02 7.18
C LYS A 78 2.04 -3.27 6.80
N TYR A 79 1.79 -3.74 5.59
CA TYR A 79 2.50 -4.88 5.03
C TYR A 79 2.85 -4.64 3.57
N MET A 80 3.79 -5.43 3.09
CA MET A 80 4.11 -5.58 1.67
C MET A 80 4.34 -7.06 1.43
N VAL A 81 3.93 -7.54 0.26
CA VAL A 81 4.17 -8.91 -0.19
C VAL A 81 4.74 -8.88 -1.60
N THR A 82 5.69 -9.76 -1.84
CA THR A 82 6.35 -10.01 -3.13
C THR A 82 6.29 -11.50 -3.42
N ASP A 83 6.83 -11.92 -4.55
CA ASP A 83 6.84 -13.33 -4.95
C ASP A 83 7.51 -14.25 -3.92
N ASN A 84 8.45 -13.77 -3.11
CA ASN A 84 9.22 -14.61 -2.18
C ASN A 84 9.44 -13.99 -0.79
N THR A 85 8.91 -12.81 -0.53
CA THR A 85 9.13 -12.08 0.72
C THR A 85 7.88 -11.33 1.17
N ALA A 86 7.58 -11.42 2.46
CA ALA A 86 6.55 -10.66 3.15
C ALA A 86 7.19 -9.76 4.21
N TYR A 87 6.73 -8.51 4.27
CA TYR A 87 7.01 -7.57 5.35
C TYR A 87 5.71 -7.27 6.08
N ILE A 88 5.71 -7.33 7.41
CA ILE A 88 4.60 -6.88 8.26
C ILE A 88 5.20 -6.00 9.36
N GLY A 89 4.64 -4.81 9.58
CA GLY A 89 5.15 -3.91 10.58
C GLY A 89 4.09 -3.09 11.30
N THR A 90 4.57 -2.25 12.21
CA THR A 90 3.75 -1.33 13.01
C THR A 90 3.80 0.11 12.48
N SER A 91 4.89 0.48 11.81
CA SER A 91 5.10 1.82 11.25
C SER A 91 4.29 2.05 9.98
N ASN A 92 3.56 3.17 9.92
CA ASN A 92 2.98 3.66 8.68
C ASN A 92 4.08 3.93 7.64
N TRP A 93 3.72 3.84 6.37
CA TRP A 93 4.63 4.12 5.26
C TRP A 93 4.71 5.63 4.97
N SER A 94 4.86 6.42 6.05
CA SER A 94 4.99 7.87 6.05
C SER A 94 6.28 8.24 6.80
N GLY A 95 6.99 9.27 6.33
CA GLY A 95 8.34 9.58 6.81
C GLY A 95 8.43 9.88 8.31
N ASP A 96 7.39 10.47 8.90
CA ASP A 96 7.28 10.74 10.34
C ASP A 96 7.36 9.46 11.19
N TYR A 97 6.84 8.33 10.71
CA TYR A 97 6.93 7.05 11.42
C TYR A 97 8.31 6.39 11.37
N PHE A 98 9.19 6.84 10.48
CA PHE A 98 10.57 6.35 10.41
C PHE A 98 11.57 7.25 11.16
N ILE A 99 11.19 8.49 11.47
CA ILE A 99 12.05 9.48 12.13
C ILE A 99 11.66 9.65 13.59
N ASP A 100 10.35 9.72 13.87
CA ASP A 100 9.83 10.17 15.16
C ASP A 100 9.18 9.04 15.98
N THR A 101 9.05 7.84 15.42
CA THR A 101 8.36 6.71 16.07
C THR A 101 9.23 5.47 16.17
N ALA A 102 9.19 4.81 17.33
CA ALA A 102 9.75 3.46 17.49
C ALA A 102 8.72 2.42 17.03
N GLY A 103 9.15 1.48 16.20
CA GLY A 103 8.31 0.40 15.69
C GLY A 103 9.08 -0.90 15.55
N ILE A 104 8.33 -1.99 15.37
CA ILE A 104 8.85 -3.30 14.99
C ILE A 104 8.33 -3.69 13.60
N GLY A 105 9.19 -4.36 12.84
CA GLY A 105 8.87 -5.01 11.56
C GLY A 105 9.39 -6.43 11.54
N LEU A 106 8.62 -7.32 10.92
CA LEU A 106 8.96 -8.72 10.65
C LEU A 106 9.11 -8.90 9.14
N VAL A 107 10.25 -9.45 8.73
CA VAL A 107 10.53 -9.82 7.34
C VAL A 107 10.62 -11.34 7.28
N ILE A 108 9.85 -11.93 6.37
CA ILE A 108 9.82 -13.38 6.14
C ILE A 108 10.14 -13.61 4.67
N SER A 109 11.19 -14.38 4.39
CA SER A 109 11.57 -14.76 3.03
C SER A 109 11.58 -16.27 2.88
N SER A 110 11.03 -16.78 1.79
CA SER A 110 11.01 -18.22 1.47
C SER A 110 11.17 -18.44 -0.03
N PHE A 111 11.94 -19.47 -0.40
CA PHE A 111 12.06 -19.92 -1.79
C PHE A 111 10.99 -20.93 -2.18
N ASP A 112 10.34 -21.58 -1.19
CA ASP A 112 9.13 -22.37 -1.40
C ASP A 112 7.94 -21.59 -0.84
N THR A 113 7.06 -21.14 -1.70
CA THR A 113 5.92 -20.29 -1.31
C THR A 113 4.67 -21.10 -1.02
N ASN A 114 4.63 -22.41 -1.35
CA ASN A 114 3.42 -23.21 -1.24
C ASN A 114 2.98 -23.41 0.22
N GLY A 115 1.75 -22.97 0.53
CA GLY A 115 1.19 -23.04 1.87
C GLY A 115 1.89 -22.12 2.89
N THR A 116 2.60 -21.08 2.43
CA THR A 116 3.33 -20.16 3.32
C THR A 116 2.55 -18.90 3.66
N ILE A 117 3.01 -18.22 4.72
CA ILE A 117 2.56 -16.89 5.11
C ILE A 117 2.62 -15.87 3.96
N ILE A 118 3.52 -16.05 2.98
CA ILE A 118 3.61 -15.19 1.79
C ILE A 118 2.34 -15.36 0.94
N GLN A 119 1.91 -16.59 0.66
CA GLN A 119 0.67 -16.87 -0.07
C GLN A 119 -0.57 -16.43 0.69
N GLU A 120 -0.60 -16.62 2.01
CA GLU A 120 -1.71 -16.15 2.85
C GLU A 120 -1.82 -14.62 2.82
N LEU A 121 -0.70 -13.91 2.97
CA LEU A 121 -0.67 -12.46 2.94
C LEU A 121 -1.02 -11.91 1.55
N GLN A 122 -0.54 -12.55 0.48
CA GLN A 122 -0.97 -12.26 -0.89
C GLN A 122 -2.47 -12.46 -1.06
N SER A 123 -3.05 -13.53 -0.51
CA SER A 123 -4.49 -13.77 -0.59
C SER A 123 -5.30 -12.69 0.13
N VAL A 124 -4.80 -12.17 1.26
CA VAL A 124 -5.40 -11.00 1.94
C VAL A 124 -5.34 -9.77 1.05
N PHE A 125 -4.20 -9.51 0.41
CA PHE A 125 -4.05 -8.40 -0.54
C PHE A 125 -5.04 -8.51 -1.70
N GLU A 126 -5.10 -9.68 -2.35
CA GLU A 126 -5.98 -9.90 -3.50
C GLU A 126 -7.47 -9.78 -3.12
N ARG A 127 -7.86 -10.29 -1.94
CA ARG A 127 -9.22 -10.13 -1.43
C ARG A 127 -9.59 -8.65 -1.32
N ASP A 128 -8.73 -7.85 -0.72
CA ASP A 128 -8.99 -6.42 -0.50
C ASP A 128 -8.93 -5.64 -1.82
N TRP A 129 -7.92 -5.91 -2.65
CA TRP A 129 -7.71 -5.30 -3.97
C TRP A 129 -8.90 -5.48 -4.90
N ASN A 130 -9.49 -6.67 -4.93
CA ASN A 130 -10.61 -7.01 -5.80
C ASN A 130 -11.99 -6.75 -5.15
N SER A 131 -12.02 -6.23 -3.93
CA SER A 131 -13.28 -5.91 -3.25
C SER A 131 -13.92 -4.64 -3.82
N LYS A 132 -15.23 -4.48 -3.56
CA LYS A 132 -15.97 -3.24 -3.85
C LYS A 132 -15.48 -2.01 -3.07
N TYR A 133 -14.59 -2.20 -2.10
CA TYR A 133 -14.02 -1.13 -1.28
C TYR A 133 -12.75 -0.54 -1.90
N ALA A 134 -12.15 -1.22 -2.88
CA ALA A 134 -11.00 -0.74 -3.62
C ALA A 134 -11.47 0.01 -4.88
N VAL A 135 -11.26 1.32 -4.91
CA VAL A 135 -11.64 2.21 -6.01
C VAL A 135 -10.40 2.76 -6.69
N ARG A 136 -10.47 3.05 -8.00
CA ARG A 136 -9.37 3.72 -8.71
C ARG A 136 -9.15 5.14 -8.17
N LEU A 137 -7.96 5.68 -8.37
CA LEU A 137 -7.74 7.11 -8.20
C LEU A 137 -8.72 7.89 -9.09
N SER A 138 -9.28 8.97 -8.55
CA SER A 138 -10.26 9.83 -9.23
C SER A 138 -9.61 10.97 -10.00
#